data_AF-A0AAW4FXE2-F1
#
_entry.id   AF-A0AAW4FXE2-F1
#
_cell.length_a   1.000
_cell.length_b   1.000
_cell.length_c   1.000
_cell.angle_alpha   90.00
_cell.angle_beta   90.00
_cell.angle_gamma   90.00
#
_symmetry.space_group_name_H-M   'P 1'
#
loop_
_entity.id
_entity.type
_entity.pdbx_description
1 polymer ?
#
loop_
_entity_poly.entity_id
_entity_poly.type
_entity_poly.pdbx_seq_one_letter_code
_entity_poly.pdbx_strand_id
1 'polypeptide(L)' 'MGKAVRSRTGIVTPDDFKQIECVFREMVQERHLAFDSDEAVTLAAHLISLFQSGIHDHDALKQIAG' A
#
# COMPACT_ATOMS: atom_id res chain seq x y z
N MET A 1 -21.70 1.68 14.16
CA MET A 1 -20.75 2.72 13.70
C MET A 1 -20.00 2.17 12.49
N GLY A 2 -20.63 2.13 11.31
CA GLY A 2 -20.00 1.61 10.10
C GLY A 2 -19.11 2.69 9.50
N LYS A 3 -17.79 2.48 9.52
CA LYS A 3 -16.87 3.43 8.88
C LYS A 3 -17.13 3.43 7.39
N ALA A 4 -17.49 4.61 6.89
CA ALA A 4 -17.84 4.86 5.52
C ALA A 4 -16.75 4.32 4.59
N VAL A 5 -17.10 3.27 3.82
CA VAL A 5 -16.52 3.02 2.51
C VAL A 5 -16.84 4.25 1.67
N ARG A 6 -15.96 5.24 1.75
CA ARG A 6 -15.98 6.36 0.84
C ARG A 6 -15.10 5.91 -0.31
N SER A 7 -15.73 5.49 -1.39
CA SER A 7 -15.14 5.42 -2.73
C SER A 7 -14.67 6.84 -3.07
N ARG A 8 -13.53 7.27 -2.52
CA ARG A 8 -12.91 8.56 -2.77
C ARG A 8 -11.97 8.33 -3.95
N THR A 9 -12.56 8.30 -5.13
CA THR A 9 -11.88 8.22 -6.42
C THR A 9 -10.61 9.08 -6.42
N GLY A 10 -9.45 8.42 -6.46
CA GLY A 10 -8.18 8.98 -6.94
C GLY A 10 -7.34 9.88 -6.02
N ILE A 11 -7.77 10.20 -4.79
CA ILE A 11 -6.99 11.08 -3.91
C ILE A 11 -6.35 10.27 -2.79
N VAL A 12 -5.06 9.93 -2.95
CA VAL A 12 -4.21 9.44 -1.87
C VAL A 12 -4.01 10.60 -0.90
N THR A 13 -4.57 10.49 0.31
CA THR A 13 -4.33 11.50 1.35
C THR A 13 -2.97 11.26 2.02
N PRO A 14 -2.37 12.26 2.68
CA PRO A 14 -1.13 12.06 3.43
C PRO A 14 -1.24 10.97 4.52
N ASP A 15 -2.43 10.75 5.09
CA ASP A 15 -2.68 9.62 6.01
C ASP A 15 -2.69 8.26 5.29
N ASP A 16 -3.22 8.19 4.06
CA ASP A 16 -3.13 7.00 3.22
C ASP A 16 -1.67 6.71 2.85
N PHE A 17 -0.89 7.75 2.56
CA PHE A 17 0.53 7.59 2.23
C PHE A 17 1.34 7.03 3.41
N LYS A 18 1.04 7.44 4.64
CA LYS A 18 1.63 6.84 5.85
C LYS A 18 1.25 5.36 6.02
N GLN A 19 0.02 5.00 5.67
CA GLN A 19 -0.38 3.59 5.65
C GLN A 19 0.41 2.82 4.60
N ILE A 20 0.48 3.30 3.36
CA ILE A 20 1.28 2.71 2.27
C ILE A 20 2.72 2.48 2.72
N GLU A 21 3.35 3.50 3.31
CA GLU A 21 4.72 3.43 3.81
C GLU A 21 4.88 2.37 4.90
N CYS A 22 3.92 2.25 5.83
CA CYS A 22 3.92 1.23 6.87
C CYS A 22 3.85 -0.18 6.27
N VAL A 23 2.88 -0.42 5.38
CA VAL A 23 2.71 -1.72 4.69
C VAL A 23 3.96 -2.08 3.91
N PHE A 24 4.49 -1.12 3.15
CA PHE A 24 5.69 -1.27 2.35
C PHE A 24 6.89 -1.67 3.22
N ARG A 25 7.11 -0.95 4.33
CA ARG A 25 8.22 -1.22 5.25
C ARG A 25 8.08 -2.58 5.93
N GLU A 26 6.87 -2.98 6.31
CA GLU A 26 6.60 -4.32 6.85
C GLU A 26 6.90 -5.42 5.83
N MET A 27 6.44 -5.28 4.58
CA MET A 27 6.73 -6.24 3.51
C MET A 27 8.22 -6.34 3.17
N VAL A 28 8.90 -5.20 3.07
CA VAL A 28 10.35 -5.17 2.79
C VAL A 28 11.12 -5.83 3.93
N GLN A 29 10.71 -5.61 5.19
CA GLN A 29 11.28 -6.31 6.34
C GLN A 29 10.97 -7.81 6.33
N GLU A 30 9.72 -8.21 6.11
CA GLU A 30 9.33 -9.64 6.10
C GLU A 30 10.02 -10.42 4.98
N ARG A 31 10.22 -9.78 3.82
CA ARG A 31 10.89 -10.38 2.68
C ARG A 31 12.40 -10.20 2.68
N HIS A 32 12.97 -9.51 3.68
CA HIS A 32 14.40 -9.17 3.70
C HIS A 32 14.86 -8.50 2.39
N LEU A 33 13.98 -7.73 1.75
CA LEU A 33 14.28 -7.02 0.51
C LEU A 33 15.12 -5.79 0.82
N ALA A 34 16.04 -5.44 -0.08
CA ALA A 34 16.70 -4.14 0.03
C ALA A 34 15.73 -3.06 -0.47
N PHE A 35 15.66 -1.94 0.25
CA PHE A 35 14.82 -0.80 -0.15
C PHE A 35 15.17 -0.23 -1.54
N ASP A 36 16.40 -0.46 -2.00
CA ASP A 36 16.92 -0.02 -3.29
C ASP A 36 16.79 -1.10 -4.39
N SER A 37 16.21 -2.25 -4.06
CA SER A 37 15.96 -3.30 -5.06
C SER A 37 14.82 -2.91 -5.99
N ASP A 38 14.93 -3.32 -7.25
CA ASP A 38 13.87 -3.18 -8.26
C ASP A 38 12.53 -3.78 -7.79
N GLU A 39 12.59 -4.88 -7.02
CA GLU A 39 11.42 -5.46 -6.35
C GLU A 39 10.76 -4.51 -5.36
N ALA A 40 11.53 -3.76 -4.57
CA ALA A 40 10.98 -2.80 -3.62
C ALA A 40 10.36 -1.59 -4.33
N VAL A 41 10.99 -1.12 -5.41
CA VAL A 41 10.41 -0.05 -6.25
C VAL A 41 9.10 -0.51 -6.89
N THR A 42 9.07 -1.74 -7.42
CA THR A 42 7.87 -2.35 -7.99
C THR A 42 6.77 -2.50 -6.95
N LEU A 43 7.12 -2.98 -5.75
CA LEU A 43 6.19 -3.15 -4.63
C LEU A 43 5.56 -1.81 -4.21
N ALA A 44 6.37 -0.74 -4.09
CA ALA A 44 5.89 0.59 -3.77
C ALA A 44 4.93 1.14 -4.84
N ALA A 45 5.29 0.99 -6.12
CA ALA A 45 4.44 1.40 -7.24
C ALA A 45 3.11 0.62 -7.27
N HIS A 46 3.15 -0.67 -6.94
CA HIS A 46 1.98 -1.53 -6.88
C HIS A 46 1.04 -1.09 -5.74
N LEU A 47 1.58 -0.86 -4.54
CA LEU A 47 0.80 -0.37 -3.39
C LEU A 47 0.12 0.97 -3.69
N ILE A 48 0.83 1.92 -4.32
CA ILE A 48 0.27 3.22 -4.70
C ILE A 48 -0.85 3.04 -5.73
N SER A 49 -0.67 2.17 -6.73
CA SER A 49 -1.68 1.90 -7.75
C SER A 49 -2.93 1.25 -7.15
N LEU A 50 -2.78 0.33 -6.20
CA LEU A 50 -3.90 -0.30 -5.49
C LEU A 50 -4.69 0.72 -4.66
N PHE A 51 -4.00 1.60 -3.94
CA PHE A 51 -4.64 2.70 -3.21
C PHE A 51 -5.36 3.67 -4.15
N GLN A 52 -4.77 4.03 -5.28
CA GLN A 52 -5.42 4.88 -6.29
C GLN A 52 -6.67 4.21 -6.90
N SER A 53 -6.66 2.88 -7.02
CA SER A 53 -7.79 2.08 -7.45
C SER A 53 -8.89 1.95 -6.39
N GLY A 54 -8.65 2.43 -5.15
CA GLY A 54 -9.60 2.39 -4.05
C GLY A 54 -9.42 1.20 -3.10
N ILE A 55 -8.31 0.46 -3.20
CA ILE A 55 -7.94 -0.60 -2.25
C ILE A 55 -7.08 0.02 -1.15
N HIS A 56 -7.72 0.34 -0.03
CA HIS A 56 -7.06 0.90 1.17
C HIS A 56 -6.88 -0.16 2.27
N ASP A 57 -7.25 -1.41 1.99
CA ASP A 57 -7.25 -2.48 3.00
C ASP A 57 -5.85 -3.08 3.14
N HIS A 58 -5.30 -3.02 4.35
CA HIS A 58 -3.93 -3.46 4.65
C HIS A 58 -3.69 -4.93 4.27
N ASP A 59 -4.65 -5.80 4.57
CA ASP A 59 -4.54 -7.23 4.30
C ASP A 59 -4.67 -7.52 2.80
N ALA A 60 -5.52 -6.76 2.09
CA ALA A 60 -5.65 -6.88 0.64
C ALA A 60 -4.39 -6.40 -0.08
N LEU A 61 -3.80 -5.28 0.35
CA LEU A 61 -2.51 -4.81 -0.16
C LEU A 61 -1.43 -5.84 0.09
N LYS A 62 -1.45 -6.49 1.26
CA LYS A 62 -0.53 -7.56 1.63
C LYS A 62 -0.66 -8.82 0.80
N GLN A 63 -1.88 -9.21 0.48
CA GLN A 63 -2.16 -10.35 -0.39
C GLN A 63 -1.93 -10.08 -1.88
N ILE A 64 -2.12 -8.85 -2.35
CA ILE A 64 -2.00 -8.53 -3.78
C ILE A 64 -0.56 -8.15 -4.16
N ALA A 65 0.16 -7.48 -3.26
CA ALA A 65 1.56 -7.11 -3.48
C ALA A 65 2.55 -8.20 -3.02
N GLY A 66 2.09 -9.21 -2.27
CA GLY A 66 2.87 -10.39 -1.89
C GLY A 66 2.89 -11.43 -3.01
#